data_AF-A0A967SVI1-F1
#
_entry.id   AF-A0A967SVI1-F1
#
_cell.length_a   1.000
_cell.length_b   1.000
_cell.length_c   1.000
_cell.angle_alpha   90.00
_cell.angle_beta   90.00
_cell.angle_gamma   90.00
#
_symmetry.space_group_name_H-M   'P 1'
#
loop_
_entity.id
_entity.type
_entity.pdbx_description
1 polymer ?
#
loop_
_entity_poly.entity_id
_entity_poly.type
_entity_poly.pdbx_seq_one_letter_code
_entity_poly.pdbx_strand_id
1 'polypeptide(L)'
;KDGQETIAIYIKAMQSGAPFDAVIMDLTIPGRMGGKDTIQKLKEIHPEVKAIVSSGYSSDPIMAEYSKFGFSGVLTKPYRCEELGNIINEVMQKNKDSPADKSEE
;
A
#
# COMPACT_ATOMS: atom_id res chain seq x y z
N LYS A 1 13.66 -2.48 8.39
CA LYS A 1 12.91 -1.38 9.04
C LYS A 1 11.56 -1.95 9.44
N ASP A 2 11.00 -1.59 10.58
CA ASP A 2 9.70 -2.11 11.04
C ASP A 2 8.54 -1.18 10.69
N GLY A 3 7.32 -1.61 11.01
CA GLY A 3 6.12 -0.83 10.76
C GLY A 3 6.06 0.49 11.53
N GLN A 4 6.65 0.61 12.73
CA GLN A 4 6.65 1.87 13.48
C GLN A 4 7.52 2.92 12.76
N GLU A 5 8.70 2.52 12.32
CA GLU A 5 9.57 3.38 11.53
C GLU A 5 8.90 3.81 10.22
N THR A 6 8.17 2.90 9.57
CA THR A 6 7.40 3.17 8.34
C THR A 6 6.37 4.28 8.56
N ILE A 7 5.58 4.20 9.64
CA ILE A 7 4.59 5.24 9.99
C ILE A 7 5.28 6.59 10.24
N ALA A 8 6.37 6.60 11.01
CA ALA A 8 7.08 7.83 11.34
C ALA A 8 7.63 8.52 10.08
N ILE A 9 8.22 7.75 9.16
CA ILE A 9 8.72 8.27 7.87
C ILE A 9 7.56 8.79 7.02
N TYR A 10 6.43 8.07 6.97
CA TYR A 10 5.25 8.46 6.21
C TYR A 10 4.68 9.80 6.70
N ILE A 11 4.45 9.94 8.01
CA ILE A 11 3.95 11.18 8.63
C ILE A 11 4.91 12.35 8.34
N LYS A 12 6.22 12.13 8.52
CA LYS A 12 7.23 13.15 8.28
C LYS A 12 7.20 13.65 6.83
N ALA A 13 7.09 12.74 5.86
CA ALA A 13 7.00 13.06 4.45
C ALA A 13 5.75 13.87 4.10
N MET A 14 4.59 13.50 4.69
CA MET A 14 3.36 14.28 4.56
C MET A 14 3.52 15.70 5.12
N GLN A 15 4.08 15.83 6.33
CA GLN A 15 4.28 17.12 7.00
C GLN A 15 5.30 18.01 6.28
N SER A 16 6.28 17.43 5.58
CA SER A 16 7.27 18.20 4.80
C SER A 16 6.79 18.61 3.41
N GLY A 17 5.52 18.36 3.06
CA GLY A 17 4.97 18.69 1.74
C GLY A 17 5.47 17.79 0.60
N ALA A 18 6.05 16.64 0.94
CA ALA A 18 6.57 15.66 -0.03
C ALA A 18 6.01 14.26 0.31
N PRO A 19 4.68 14.07 0.25
CA PRO A 19 4.05 12.81 0.62
C PRO A 19 4.44 11.68 -0.34
N PHE A 20 4.42 10.44 0.16
CA PHE A 20 4.57 9.26 -0.70
C PHE A 20 3.28 8.99 -1.47
N ASP A 21 3.40 8.76 -2.78
CA ASP A 21 2.30 8.36 -3.64
C ASP A 21 1.75 6.97 -3.32
N ALA A 22 2.63 6.04 -2.95
CA ALA A 22 2.29 4.69 -2.56
C ALA A 22 3.33 4.12 -1.59
N VAL A 23 2.91 3.15 -0.78
CA VAL A 23 3.78 2.42 0.16
C VAL A 23 3.72 0.93 -0.15
N ILE A 24 4.89 0.29 -0.29
CA ILE A 24 5.00 -1.16 -0.44
C ILE A 24 5.55 -1.71 0.87
N MET A 25 4.88 -2.69 1.48
CA MET A 25 5.27 -3.23 2.78
C MET A 25 5.20 -4.75 2.85
N ASP A 26 6.10 -5.35 3.62
CA ASP A 26 6.06 -6.78 3.90
C ASP A 26 4.89 -7.11 4.82
N LEU A 27 4.21 -8.23 4.57
CA LEU A 27 3.13 -8.68 5.45
C LEU A 27 3.67 -9.11 6.82
N THR A 28 4.76 -9.89 6.82
CA THR A 28 5.32 -10.50 8.03
C THR A 28 6.71 -9.99 8.30
N ILE A 29 6.92 -9.38 9.47
CA ILE A 29 8.24 -9.02 9.97
C ILE A 29 8.43 -9.72 11.31
N PRO A 30 9.22 -10.80 11.40
CA PRO A 30 9.40 -11.55 12.64
C PRO A 30 9.86 -10.65 13.81
N GLY A 31 9.12 -10.73 14.92
CA GLY A 31 9.42 -9.99 16.16
C GLY A 31 9.13 -8.49 16.12
N ARG A 32 8.45 -7.97 15.08
CA ARG A 32 8.14 -6.55 14.94
C ARG A 32 6.75 -6.32 14.36
N MET A 33 6.34 -5.06 14.28
CA MET A 33 5.08 -4.65 13.66
C MET A 33 5.14 -4.92 12.14
N GLY A 34 4.27 -5.80 11.66
CA GLY A 34 4.16 -6.20 10.25
C GLY A 34 3.21 -5.31 9.44
N GLY A 35 2.99 -5.68 8.18
CA GLY A 35 2.17 -4.90 7.25
C GLY A 35 0.72 -4.71 7.70
N LYS A 36 0.11 -5.72 8.33
CA LYS A 36 -1.28 -5.67 8.80
C LYS A 36 -1.52 -4.53 9.80
N ASP A 37 -0.72 -4.46 10.85
CA ASP A 37 -0.87 -3.42 11.87
C ASP A 37 -0.43 -2.04 11.34
N THR A 38 0.53 -2.04 10.40
CA THR A 38 1.01 -0.83 9.74
C THR A 38 -0.07 -0.18 8.90
N ILE A 39 -0.78 -0.94 8.06
CA ILE A 39 -1.80 -0.37 7.19
C ILE A 39 -3.00 0.16 7.97
N GLN A 40 -3.40 -0.50 9.06
CA GLN A 40 -4.49 -0.03 9.90
C GLN A 40 -4.21 1.37 10.46
N LYS A 41 -3.02 1.57 11.03
CA LYS A 41 -2.59 2.87 11.54
C LYS A 41 -2.43 3.92 10.43
N LEU A 42 -1.87 3.54 9.29
CA LEU A 42 -1.74 4.46 8.16
C LEU A 42 -3.11 4.92 7.64
N LYS A 43 -4.11 4.03 7.61
CA LYS A 43 -5.48 4.37 7.21
C LYS A 43 -6.19 5.28 8.21
N GLU A 44 -5.92 5.14 9.50
CA GLU A 44 -6.41 6.09 10.53
C GLU A 44 -5.84 7.50 10.34
N ILE A 45 -4.58 7.60 9.91
CA ILE A 45 -3.88 8.87 9.67
C ILE A 45 -4.27 9.48 8.31
N HIS A 46 -4.32 8.64 7.27
CA HIS A 46 -4.57 9.03 5.89
C HIS A 46 -5.45 7.97 5.21
N PRO A 47 -6.78 8.15 5.19
CA PRO A 47 -7.72 7.19 4.62
C PRO A 47 -7.45 6.84 3.15
N GLU A 48 -6.92 7.78 2.39
CA GLU A 48 -6.61 7.65 0.96
C GLU A 48 -5.23 7.02 0.69
N VAL A 49 -4.49 6.57 1.72
CA VAL A 49 -3.17 5.94 1.52
C VAL A 49 -3.28 4.76 0.54
N LYS A 50 -2.38 4.77 -0.45
CA LYS A 50 -2.22 3.67 -1.40
C LYS A 50 -1.15 2.73 -0.89
N ALA A 51 -1.55 1.51 -0.53
CA ALA A 51 -0.63 0.53 0.05
C ALA A 51 -0.66 -0.79 -0.71
N ILE A 52 0.53 -1.33 -1.01
CA ILE A 52 0.70 -2.64 -1.64
C ILE A 52 1.30 -3.57 -0.59
N VAL A 53 0.61 -4.67 -0.29
CA VAL A 53 1.17 -5.73 0.55
C VAL A 53 2.04 -6.65 -0.28
N SER A 54 3.20 -7.05 0.24
CA SER A 54 4.04 -8.04 -0.41
C SER A 54 4.48 -9.15 0.55
N SER A 55 4.29 -10.41 0.17
CA SER A 55 4.59 -11.57 1.03
C SER A 55 5.06 -12.77 0.21
N GLY A 56 5.96 -13.58 0.79
CA GLY A 56 6.30 -14.91 0.27
C GLY A 56 5.31 -16.01 0.71
N TYR A 57 4.47 -15.71 1.70
CA TYR A 57 3.43 -16.62 2.19
C TYR A 57 2.12 -16.33 1.46
N SER A 58 1.95 -16.93 0.28
CA SER A 58 0.77 -16.72 -0.57
C SER A 58 -0.53 -17.24 0.04
N SER A 59 -0.46 -18.17 1.00
CA SER A 59 -1.62 -18.76 1.68
C SER A 59 -2.19 -17.91 2.81
N ASP A 60 -1.60 -16.76 3.13
CA ASP A 60 -2.13 -15.87 4.16
C ASP A 60 -3.47 -15.26 3.69
N PRO A 61 -4.56 -15.32 4.49
CA PRO A 61 -5.84 -14.74 4.13
C PRO A 61 -5.77 -13.26 3.74
N ILE A 62 -4.81 -12.50 4.27
CA ILE A 62 -4.59 -11.09 3.93
C ILE A 62 -4.15 -10.95 2.47
N MET A 63 -3.42 -11.91 1.91
CA MET A 63 -3.05 -11.87 0.50
C MET A 63 -4.26 -12.08 -0.41
N ALA A 64 -5.22 -12.91 0.00
CA ALA A 64 -6.46 -13.17 -0.75
C ALA A 64 -7.50 -12.04 -0.59
N GLU A 65 -7.57 -11.42 0.59
CA GLU A 65 -8.57 -10.42 0.95
C GLU A 65 -7.96 -9.04 1.26
N TYR A 66 -6.86 -8.70 0.60
CA TYR A 66 -6.02 -7.53 0.91
C TYR A 66 -6.81 -6.21 1.00
N SER A 67 -7.85 -6.04 0.16
CA SER A 67 -8.71 -4.87 0.18
C SER A 67 -9.49 -4.70 1.48
N LYS A 68 -9.92 -5.79 2.13
CA LYS A 68 -10.63 -5.74 3.42
C LYS A 68 -9.73 -5.26 4.56
N PHE A 69 -8.41 -5.39 4.40
CA PHE A 69 -7.41 -4.91 5.36
C PHE A 69 -6.90 -3.50 5.02
N GLY A 70 -7.44 -2.85 3.98
CA GLY A 70 -7.09 -1.50 3.58
C GLY A 70 -5.93 -1.40 2.58
N PHE A 71 -5.45 -2.52 2.03
CA PHE A 71 -4.47 -2.49 0.94
C PHE A 71 -5.13 -2.21 -0.41
N SER A 72 -4.42 -1.49 -1.26
CA SER A 72 -4.81 -1.16 -2.65
C SER A 72 -4.34 -2.21 -3.66
N GLY A 73 -3.32 -2.99 -3.31
CA GLY A 73 -2.76 -4.03 -4.17
C GLY A 73 -1.98 -5.09 -3.38
N VAL A 74 -1.63 -6.17 -4.06
CA VAL A 74 -0.91 -7.31 -3.49
C VAL A 74 0.18 -7.79 -4.45
N LEU A 75 1.32 -8.23 -3.90
CA LEU A 75 2.45 -8.70 -4.68
C LEU A 75 3.14 -9.90 -4.01
N THR A 76 2.97 -11.09 -4.59
CA THR A 76 3.55 -12.34 -4.06
C THR A 76 5.04 -12.44 -4.38
N LYS A 77 5.86 -12.81 -3.39
CA LYS A 77 7.31 -13.02 -3.58
C LYS A 77 7.59 -14.47 -3.98
N PRO A 78 8.58 -14.73 -4.85
CA PRO A 78 9.37 -13.75 -5.61
C PRO A 78 8.56 -13.17 -6.79
N TYR A 79 8.85 -11.92 -7.17
CA TYR A 79 8.23 -11.23 -8.30
C TYR A 79 9.30 -10.57 -9.20
N ARG A 80 8.96 -10.37 -10.48
CA ARG A 80 9.76 -9.66 -11.48
C ARG A 80 9.53 -8.16 -11.39
N CYS A 81 10.47 -7.36 -11.92
CA CYS A 81 10.31 -5.90 -12.01
C CYS A 81 9.06 -5.48 -12.81
N GLU A 82 8.68 -6.28 -13.81
CA GLU A 82 7.47 -6.05 -14.60
C GLU A 82 6.20 -6.18 -13.76
N GLU A 83 6.11 -7.20 -12.91
CA GLU A 83 4.98 -7.40 -12.00
C GLU A 83 4.86 -6.25 -11.00
N LEU A 84 6.00 -5.79 -10.47
CA LEU A 84 6.08 -4.61 -9.61
C LEU A 84 5.61 -3.33 -10.33
N GLY A 85 6.06 -3.12 -11.57
CA GLY A 85 5.65 -1.97 -12.37
C GLY A 85 4.14 -1.97 -12.66
N ASN A 86 3.59 -3.14 -13.00
CA ASN A 86 2.17 -3.31 -13.29
C ASN A 86 1.30 -2.98 -12.07
N ILE A 87 1.65 -3.50 -10.89
CA ILE A 87 0.84 -3.23 -9.69
C ILE A 87 0.94 -1.77 -9.23
N ILE A 88 2.12 -1.13 -9.37
CA ILE A 88 2.25 0.30 -9.09
C ILE A 88 1.36 1.10 -10.04
N ASN A 89 1.40 0.81 -11.35
CA ASN A 89 0.57 1.49 -12.33
C ASN A 89 -0.93 1.32 -12.05
N GLU A 90 -1.36 0.10 -11.73
CA GLU A 90 -2.76 -0.19 -11.40
C GLU A 90 -3.24 0.60 -10.16
N VAL A 91 -2.46 0.58 -9.08
CA VAL A 91 -2.78 1.29 -7.84
C VAL A 91 -2.74 2.80 -8.03
N MET A 92 -1.88 3.30 -8.90
CA MET A 92 -1.80 4.73 -9.22
C MET A 92 -2.98 5.20 -10.09
N GLN A 93 -3.49 4.35 -10.99
CA GLN A 93 -4.58 4.68 -11.91
C GLN A 93 -5.98 4.58 -11.28
N LYS A 94 -6.19 3.71 -10.29
CA LYS A 94 -7.49 3.51 -9.62
C LYS A 94 -8.14 4.78 -9.01
N ASN A 95 -7.39 5.87 -8.85
CA ASN A 95 -7.93 7.15 -8.36
C ASN A 95 -8.33 8.12 -9.50
N LYS A 96 -8.14 7.79 -10.78
CA LYS A 96 -8.57 8.62 -11.91
C LYS A 96 -10.04 8.43 -12.30
N ASP A 97 -10.73 7.43 -11.76
CA ASP A 97 -12.15 7.18 -12.02
C ASP A 97 -13.07 7.71 -10.91
N SER A 98 -12.85 8.97 -10.51
CA SER A 98 -13.94 9.75 -9.92
C SER A 98 -14.80 10.28 -11.08
N PRO A 99 -16.14 10.19 -11.06
CA PRO A 99 -17.01 10.51 -12.22
C PRO A 99 -17.07 11.98 -12.66
N ALA A 100 -16.09 12.83 -12.30
CA ALA A 100 -16.18 14.28 -12.45
C ALA A 100 -15.56 14.85 -13.73
N ASP A 101 -14.99 14.04 -14.63
CA ASP A 101 -14.31 14.55 -15.83
C ASP A 101 -14.71 13.76 -17.10
N LYS A 102 -16.02 13.73 -17.36
CA LYS A 102 -16.57 13.42 -18.69
C LYS A 102 -17.61 14.49 -19.06
N SER A 103 -17.12 15.69 -19.29
CA SER A 103 -17.81 16.70 -20.08
C SER A 103 -16.77 17.38 -20.95
N GLU A 104 -17.01 17.35 -22.26
CA GLU A 104 -16.25 17.97 -23.37
C GLU A 104 -15.04 17.10 -23.77
N GLU A 105 -15.02 16.47 -24.95
CA GLU A 105 -15.33 16.98 -26.31
C GLU A 105 -16.04 15.93 -27.20
#